data_AF-A0A5M9YVP2-F1
#
_entry.id   AF-A0A5M9YVP2-F1
#
_cell.length_a   1.000
_cell.length_b   1.000
_cell.length_c   1.000
_cell.angle_alpha   90.00
_cell.angle_beta   90.00
_cell.angle_gamma   90.00
#
_symmetry.space_group_name_H-M   'P 1'
#
loop_
_entity.id
_entity.type
_entity.pdbx_description
1 polymer ?
#
loop_
_entity_poly.entity_id
_entity_poly.type
_entity_poly.pdbx_seq_one_letter_code
_entity_poly.pdbx_strand_id
1 'polypeptide(L)'
;AYKTVYNWIDQGWLDVQLPDLPDHGIRRHRAKEKRGTFSHGRSIEERPHKVETRQEFGHFEADTVLSGKRKGQAVATFVECKSRLTIVKRLH
;
A
#
# COMPACT_ATOMS: atom_id res chain seq x y z
N ALA A 1 2.78 21.14 -10.36
CA ALA A 1 2.01 20.07 -11.02
C ALA A 1 2.75 18.75 -10.82
N TYR A 2 2.10 17.72 -10.27
CA TYR A 2 2.74 16.42 -10.07
C TYR A 2 3.22 15.87 -11.41
N LYS A 3 4.51 15.58 -11.51
CA LYS A 3 5.13 15.01 -12.70
C LYS A 3 4.73 13.53 -12.77
N THR A 4 3.59 13.23 -13.37
CA THR A 4 3.09 11.86 -13.51
C THR A 4 3.81 11.15 -14.64
N VAL A 5 3.91 9.81 -14.56
CA VAL A 5 4.46 8.96 -15.64
C VAL A 5 3.72 9.19 -16.96
N TYR A 6 2.41 9.46 -16.92
CA TYR A 6 1.61 9.77 -18.11
C TYR A 6 2.09 11.02 -18.84
N ASN A 7 2.50 12.07 -18.10
CA ASN A 7 3.04 13.28 -18.71
C ASN A 7 4.39 13.01 -19.40
N TRP A 8 5.19 12.05 -18.90
CA TRP A 8 6.46 11.68 -19.51
C TRP A 8 6.27 10.84 -20.78
N ILE A 9 5.25 9.97 -20.79
CA ILE A 9 4.84 9.22 -21.99
C ILE A 9 4.36 10.19 -23.08
N ASP A 10 3.48 11.14 -22.72
CA ASP A 10 2.95 12.14 -23.65
C ASP A 10 4.04 13.07 -24.21
N GLN A 11 5.08 13.36 -23.42
CA GLN A 11 6.24 14.15 -23.83
C GLN A 11 7.31 13.34 -24.60
N GLY A 12 7.11 12.03 -24.80
CA GLY A 12 8.07 11.17 -25.49
C GLY A 12 9.39 10.96 -24.71
N TRP A 13 9.39 11.17 -23.39
CA TRP A 13 10.57 10.95 -22.55
C TRP A 13 10.80 9.48 -22.22
N LEU A 14 9.80 8.65 -22.46
CA LEU A 14 9.87 7.19 -22.35
C LEU A 14 9.69 6.60 -23.74
N ASP A 15 10.45 5.54 -24.03
CA ASP A 15 10.29 4.74 -25.25
C ASP A 15 9.10 3.78 -25.11
N VAL A 16 7.94 4.35 -24.78
CA VAL A 16 6.65 3.68 -24.60
C VAL A 16 5.59 4.66 -25.06
N GLN A 17 4.67 4.24 -25.91
CA GLN A 17 3.55 5.06 -26.37
C GLN A 17 2.28 4.76 -25.56
N LEU A 18 1.32 5.68 -25.57
CA LEU A 18 0.03 5.48 -24.90
C LEU A 18 -0.68 4.17 -25.31
N PRO A 19 -0.70 3.76 -26.60
CA PRO A 19 -1.29 2.48 -27.01
C PRO A 19 -0.58 1.23 -26.47
N ASP A 20 0.68 1.34 -26.04
CA ASP A 20 1.46 0.22 -25.52
C ASP A 20 1.08 -0.12 -24.05
N LEU A 21 0.32 0.76 -23.39
CA LEU A 21 -0.14 0.55 -22.03
C LEU A 21 -1.28 -0.49 -21.99
N PRO A 22 -1.16 -1.57 -21.20
CA PRO A 22 -2.14 -2.67 -21.18
C PRO A 22 -3.58 -2.26 -20.84
N ASP A 23 -3.74 -1.16 -20.11
CA ASP A 23 -5.03 -0.64 -19.63
C ASP A 23 -5.38 0.73 -20.26
N HIS A 24 -4.74 1.13 -21.37
CA HIS A 24 -5.04 2.40 -22.03
C HIS A 24 -6.52 2.47 -22.45
N GLY A 25 -7.22 3.55 -22.05
CA GLY A 25 -8.64 3.73 -22.33
C GLY A 25 -9.59 2.86 -21.49
N ILE A 26 -9.09 1.92 -20.68
CA ILE A 26 -9.94 1.06 -19.85
C ILE A 26 -10.32 1.80 -18.55
N ARG A 27 -11.53 2.33 -18.52
CA ARG A 27 -12.14 2.85 -17.27
C ARG A 27 -12.89 1.73 -16.56
N ARG A 28 -12.26 1.10 -15.57
CA ARG A 28 -12.95 0.18 -14.65
C ARG A 28 -13.78 0.99 -13.66
N HIS A 29 -15.10 0.79 -13.64
CA HIS A 29 -15.95 1.35 -12.60
C HIS A 29 -15.57 0.70 -11.26
N ARG A 30 -14.93 1.45 -10.35
CA ARG A 30 -14.62 0.92 -9.02
C ARG A 30 -15.93 0.67 -8.30
N ALA A 31 -16.06 -0.52 -7.70
CA ALA A 31 -17.15 -0.78 -6.78
C ALA A 31 -17.13 0.27 -5.66
N LYS A 32 -18.31 0.72 -5.23
CA LYS A 32 -18.43 1.63 -4.09
C LYS A 32 -17.79 0.98 -2.87
N GLU A 33 -16.88 1.70 -2.21
CA GLU A 33 -16.23 1.25 -0.99
C GLU A 33 -17.28 0.98 0.10
N LYS A 34 -17.18 -0.18 0.77
CA LYS A 34 -18.13 -0.63 1.80
C LYS A 34 -17.49 -0.88 3.16
N ARG A 35 -16.16 -0.80 3.28
CA ARG A 35 -15.41 -1.19 4.49
C ARG A 35 -15.61 -0.28 5.72
N GLY A 36 -16.42 0.77 5.62
CA GLY A 36 -16.57 1.76 6.67
C GLY A 36 -15.29 2.59 6.86
N THR A 37 -15.41 3.71 7.58
CA THR A 37 -14.26 4.54 7.96
C THR A 37 -13.89 4.22 9.40
N PHE A 38 -12.63 3.88 9.64
CA PHE A 38 -12.12 3.70 11.00
C PHE A 38 -11.86 5.08 11.62
N SER A 39 -12.75 5.54 12.50
CA SER A 39 -12.69 6.87 13.11
C SER A 39 -12.09 6.92 14.52
N HIS A 40 -11.71 5.76 15.07
CA HIS A 40 -11.29 5.65 16.46
C HIS A 40 -9.79 5.36 16.53
N GLY A 41 -8.99 6.28 17.05
CA GLY A 41 -7.55 6.09 17.19
C GLY A 41 -6.81 7.41 17.14
N ARG A 42 -5.49 7.33 17.36
CA ARG A 42 -4.57 8.45 17.08
C ARG A 42 -4.23 8.46 15.61
N SER A 43 -4.11 9.66 15.02
CA SER A 43 -3.65 9.77 13.64
C SER A 43 -2.23 9.20 13.51
N ILE A 44 -1.90 8.62 12.36
CA ILE A 44 -0.53 8.19 12.08
C ILE A 44 0.44 9.38 12.11
N GLU A 45 -0.06 10.58 11.86
CA GLU A 45 0.68 11.84 11.91
C GLU A 45 1.08 12.22 13.35
N GLU A 46 0.35 11.74 14.36
CA GLU A 46 0.63 11.99 15.78
C GLU A 46 1.68 11.02 16.36
N ARG A 47 2.23 10.12 15.55
CA ARG A 47 3.23 9.16 16.02
C ARG A 47 4.50 9.89 16.50
N PRO A 48 5.14 9.44 17.58
CA PRO A 48 6.41 10.02 18.02
C PRO A 48 7.52 9.91 16.96
N HIS A 49 8.29 10.97 16.74
CA HIS A 49 9.42 10.98 15.78
C HIS A 49 10.46 9.87 16.01
N LYS A 50 10.62 9.41 17.25
CA LYS A 50 11.50 8.29 17.60
C LYS A 50 11.16 6.98 16.88
N VAL A 51 9.92 6.80 16.41
CA VAL A 51 9.50 5.66 15.60
C VAL A 51 10.13 5.72 14.20
N GLU A 52 10.34 6.92 13.66
CA GLU A 52 10.85 7.12 12.30
C GLU A 52 12.32 6.74 12.18
N THR A 53 13.10 6.92 13.26
CA THR A 53 14.53 6.61 13.29
C THR A 53 14.81 5.11 13.39
N ARG A 54 13.82 4.29 13.76
CA ARG A 54 13.90 2.82 13.90
C ARG A 54 15.03 2.35 14.83
N GLN A 55 15.39 3.16 15.83
CA GLN A 55 16.51 2.90 16.74
C GLN A 55 16.11 2.16 18.03
N GLU A 56 14.83 2.08 18.37
CA GLU A 56 14.32 1.43 19.59
C GLU A 56 13.47 0.18 19.25
N PHE A 57 13.59 -0.84 20.10
CA PHE A 57 12.81 -2.08 19.97
C PHE A 57 11.39 -1.88 20.49
N GLY A 58 10.42 -2.57 19.89
CA GLY A 58 9.04 -2.64 20.38
C GLY A 58 8.03 -1.90 19.51
N HIS A 59 8.47 -1.32 18.38
CA HIS A 59 7.57 -0.77 17.37
C HIS A 59 7.32 -1.78 16.29
N PHE A 60 6.04 -2.11 16.08
CA PHE A 60 5.63 -3.04 15.06
C PHE A 60 4.85 -2.33 13.96
N GLU A 61 5.20 -2.63 12.73
CA GLU A 61 4.42 -2.31 11.53
C GLU A 61 3.59 -3.54 11.17
N ALA A 62 2.28 -3.33 10.96
CA ALA A 62 1.34 -4.39 10.64
C ALA A 62 0.75 -4.15 9.26
N ASP A 63 0.82 -5.17 8.40
CA ASP A 63 0.26 -5.15 7.06
C ASP A 63 -0.62 -6.38 6.82
N THR A 64 -1.50 -6.29 5.83
CA THR A 64 -2.37 -7.41 5.44
C THR A 64 -2.46 -7.53 3.92
N VAL A 65 -2.13 -8.71 3.39
CA VAL A 65 -2.24 -9.04 1.97
C VAL A 65 -3.43 -9.98 1.77
N LEU A 66 -4.40 -9.56 0.95
CA LEU A 66 -5.56 -10.37 0.61
C LEU A 66 -5.22 -11.38 -0.50
N SER A 67 -5.75 -12.60 -0.37
CA SER A 67 -5.64 -13.61 -1.41
C SER A 67 -6.53 -13.28 -2.60
N GLY A 68 -5.96 -13.17 -3.80
CA GLY A 68 -6.73 -13.08 -5.04
C GLY A 68 -7.40 -14.40 -5.45
N LYS A 69 -6.96 -15.55 -4.90
CA LYS A 69 -7.46 -16.88 -5.28
C LYS A 69 -8.70 -17.31 -4.50
N ARG A 70 -8.83 -16.88 -3.23
CA ARG A 70 -9.91 -17.31 -2.34
C ARG A 70 -10.40 -16.14 -1.50
N LYS A 71 -11.70 -15.86 -1.60
CA LYS A 71 -12.37 -14.84 -0.80
C LYS A 71 -12.26 -15.18 0.70
N GLY A 72 -11.97 -14.18 1.51
CA GLY A 72 -11.86 -14.32 2.97
C GLY A 72 -10.47 -14.72 3.48
N GLN A 73 -9.55 -15.14 2.61
CA GLN A 73 -8.20 -15.50 3.03
C GLN A 73 -7.25 -14.32 2.94
N ALA A 74 -6.40 -14.17 3.95
CA ALA A 74 -5.37 -13.14 3.98
C ALA A 74 -4.11 -13.62 4.68
N VAL A 75 -3.02 -12.88 4.50
CA VAL A 75 -1.79 -13.03 5.27
C VAL A 75 -1.58 -11.73 6.02
N ALA A 76 -1.45 -11.81 7.35
CA ALA A 76 -1.01 -10.70 8.18
C ALA A 76 0.50 -10.79 8.41
N THR A 77 1.17 -9.65 8.30
CA THR A 77 2.60 -9.50 8.57
C THR A 77 2.79 -8.49 9.68
N PHE A 78 3.55 -8.86 10.70
CA PHE A 78 3.97 -7.96 11.78
C PHE A 78 5.50 -7.87 11.74
N VAL A 79 6.02 -6.68 11.51
CA VAL A 79 7.45 -6.44 11.37
C VAL A 79 7.91 -5.51 12.49
N GLU A 80 8.87 -5.96 13.30
CA GLU A 80 9.49 -5.10 14.29
C GLU A 80 10.50 -4.14 13.60
N CYS A 81 10.34 -2.83 13.81
CA CYS A 81 11.01 -1.80 13.02
C CYS A 81 12.53 -1.79 13.16
N LYS A 82 13.09 -2.15 14.33
CA LYS A 82 14.53 -2.12 14.60
C LYS A 82 15.23 -3.39 14.15
N SER A 83 14.83 -4.54 14.68
CA SER A 83 15.40 -5.87 14.46
C SER A 83 14.99 -6.50 13.14
N ARG A 84 13.91 -6.02 12.52
CA ARG A 84 13.30 -6.60 11.31
C ARG A 84 12.78 -8.01 11.50
N LEU A 85 12.60 -8.45 12.75
CA LEU A 85 11.90 -9.68 13.04
C LEU A 85 10.50 -9.62 12.44
N THR A 86 10.19 -10.60 11.59
CA THR A 86 8.94 -10.65 10.85
C THR A 86 8.13 -11.86 11.29
N ILE A 87 6.91 -11.62 11.75
CA ILE A 87 5.94 -12.65 12.12
C ILE A 87 4.88 -12.66 11.03
N VAL A 88 4.68 -13.83 10.42
CA VAL A 88 3.69 -14.03 9.35
C VAL A 88 2.62 -14.99 9.84
N LYS A 89 1.35 -14.58 9.71
CA LYS A 89 0.19 -15.40 10.10
C LYS A 89 -0.81 -15.47 8.97
N ARG A 90 -1.24 -16.69 8.64
CA ARG A 90 -2.39 -16.90 7.75
C ARG A 90 -3.68 -16.59 8.50
N LEU A 91 -4.49 -15.71 7.92
CA LEU A 91 -5.85 -15.40 8.37
C LEU A 91 -6.84 -16.20 7.53
N HIS A 92 -7.80 -16.80 8.22
CA HIS A 92 -8.82 -17.69 7.67
C HIS A 92 -10.17 -17.01 7.58
#